data_AF-A0A535D0N3-F1
#
_entry.id   AF-A0A535D0N3-F1
#
_cell.length_a   1.000
_cell.length_b   1.000
_cell.length_c   1.000
_cell.angle_alpha   90.00
_cell.angle_beta   90.00
_cell.angle_gamma   90.00
#
_symmetry.space_group_name_H-M   'P 1'
#
loop_
_entity.id
_entity.type
_entity.pdbx_description
1 polymer ?
#
loop_
_entity_poly.entity_id
_entity_poly.type
_entity_poly.pdbx_seq_one_letter_code
_entity_poly.pdbx_strand_id
1 'polypeptide(L)'
;MRANPEILILEDDAETLDRLRDHFARKRFHPLASRTASRAITMLQNNLQSSRPVLAIVDWDLSKAPDQSVSSGEVLARLARELADCLVIVYSQNIDAFQVRSQVQRAHPRAWLHDKRDGDASLLQRVDRLLDKTVGDLRLHEGTVVMHKPSGHEQHHREAVRLVVHYPAMVTFHSDTATKAVRRFGDWLTQHHSSVRLVSHGNRKYRLEFAAPETIPSSGDE
;
A
#
# COMPACT_ATOMS: atom_id res chain seq x y z
N MET A 1 -19.49 -0.36 -4.94
CA MET A 1 -19.00 0.99 -4.60
C MET A 1 -17.51 1.03 -4.86
N ARG A 2 -17.04 1.93 -5.73
CA ARG A 2 -15.61 2.08 -6.04
C ARG A 2 -14.95 2.96 -4.99
N ALA A 3 -13.80 2.53 -4.46
CA ALA A 3 -12.98 3.33 -3.56
C ALA A 3 -11.50 3.13 -3.90
N ASN A 4 -10.88 4.16 -4.45
CA ASN A 4 -9.51 4.07 -4.95
C ASN A 4 -8.50 3.99 -3.80
N PRO A 5 -7.42 3.20 -3.95
CA PRO A 5 -6.34 3.18 -2.98
C PRO A 5 -5.59 4.51 -2.95
N GLU A 6 -5.09 4.87 -1.78
CA GLU A 6 -4.36 6.11 -1.56
C GLU A 6 -2.85 5.87 -1.63
N ILE A 7 -2.12 6.86 -2.11
CA ILE A 7 -0.66 6.89 -2.09
C ILE A 7 -0.19 8.20 -1.48
N LEU A 8 0.71 8.13 -0.50
CA LEU A 8 1.39 9.31 0.03
C LEU A 8 2.59 9.65 -0.87
N ILE A 9 2.72 10.92 -1.25
CA ILE A 9 3.88 11.40 -2.00
C ILE A 9 4.42 12.63 -1.26
N LEU A 10 5.64 12.53 -0.75
CA LEU A 10 6.37 13.63 -0.13
C LEU A 10 7.61 13.92 -1.00
N GLU A 11 7.58 15.04 -1.71
CA GLU A 11 8.63 15.48 -2.63
C GLU A 11 8.67 17.01 -2.59
N ASP A 12 9.83 17.58 -2.30
CA ASP A 12 9.98 19.01 -2.07
C ASP A 12 10.04 19.82 -3.38
N ASP A 13 10.49 19.17 -4.45
CA ASP A 13 10.55 19.69 -5.81
C ASP A 13 9.18 19.68 -6.48
N ALA A 14 8.66 20.86 -6.86
CA ALA A 14 7.30 21.00 -7.36
C ALA A 14 7.05 20.23 -8.66
N GLU A 15 8.01 20.26 -9.59
CA GLU A 15 7.89 19.60 -10.89
C GLU A 15 7.90 18.07 -10.73
N THR A 16 8.78 17.56 -9.89
CA THR A 16 8.86 16.12 -9.59
C THR A 16 7.59 15.65 -8.89
N LEU A 17 7.08 16.42 -7.92
CA LEU A 17 5.83 16.12 -7.23
C LEU A 17 4.65 16.03 -8.21
N ASP A 18 4.55 16.99 -9.15
CA ASP A 18 3.48 17.00 -10.16
C ASP A 18 3.58 15.78 -11.09
N ARG A 19 4.78 15.42 -11.57
CA ARG A 19 4.99 14.23 -12.40
C ARG A 19 4.55 12.95 -11.68
N LEU A 20 4.96 12.77 -10.42
CA LEU A 20 4.58 11.62 -9.61
C LEU A 20 3.06 11.58 -9.39
N ARG A 21 2.45 12.73 -9.01
CA ARG A 21 1.01 12.85 -8.81
C ARG A 21 0.22 12.43 -10.05
N ASP A 22 0.62 12.92 -11.23
CA ASP A 22 -0.07 12.66 -12.48
C ASP A 22 0.07 11.20 -12.94
N HIS A 23 1.21 10.56 -12.65
CA HIS A 23 1.37 9.12 -12.87
C HIS A 23 0.37 8.31 -12.04
N PHE A 24 0.29 8.57 -10.73
CA PHE A 24 -0.60 7.81 -9.84
C PHE A 24 -2.08 8.12 -10.08
N ALA A 25 -2.43 9.36 -10.40
CA ALA A 25 -3.78 9.73 -10.78
C ALA A 25 -4.26 8.97 -12.04
N ARG A 26 -3.40 8.83 -13.07
CA ARG A 26 -3.71 8.06 -14.28
C ARG A 26 -3.97 6.58 -13.99
N LYS A 27 -3.27 6.02 -13.00
CA LYS A 27 -3.49 4.65 -12.49
C LYS A 27 -4.66 4.51 -11.52
N ARG A 28 -5.45 5.58 -11.35
CA ARG A 28 -6.62 5.65 -10.45
C ARG A 28 -6.28 5.53 -8.97
N PHE A 29 -5.05 5.82 -8.55
CA PHE A 29 -4.77 6.09 -7.15
C PHE A 29 -5.34 7.45 -6.75
N HIS A 30 -5.59 7.64 -5.45
CA HIS A 30 -5.83 8.95 -4.87
C HIS A 30 -4.52 9.48 -4.24
N PRO A 31 -3.81 10.41 -4.90
CA PRO A 31 -2.53 10.90 -4.39
C PRO A 31 -2.71 11.89 -3.24
N LEU A 32 -2.10 11.58 -2.11
CA LEU A 32 -1.88 12.44 -0.96
C LEU A 32 -0.50 13.11 -1.14
N ALA A 33 -0.44 14.13 -1.99
CA ALA A 33 0.80 14.79 -2.39
C ALA A 33 1.10 16.03 -1.53
N SER A 34 2.35 16.15 -1.07
CA SER A 34 2.81 17.30 -0.28
C SER A 34 4.27 17.66 -0.58
N ARG A 35 4.58 18.96 -0.52
CA ARG A 35 5.95 19.49 -0.59
C ARG A 35 6.65 19.65 0.76
N THR A 36 5.92 19.45 1.85
CA THR A 36 6.45 19.63 3.21
C THR A 36 6.05 18.44 4.08
N ALA A 37 6.94 18.09 5.01
CA ALA A 37 6.70 17.00 5.95
C ALA A 37 5.55 17.34 6.92
N SER A 38 5.47 18.59 7.38
CA SER A 38 4.40 19.08 8.26
C SER A 38 3.00 18.83 7.66
N ARG A 39 2.81 19.19 6.38
CA ARG A 39 1.55 18.96 5.67
C ARG A 39 1.30 17.47 5.41
N ALA A 40 2.32 16.68 5.12
CA ALA A 40 2.19 15.22 4.98
C ALA A 40 1.67 14.58 6.28
N ILE A 41 2.20 14.99 7.44
CA ILE A 41 1.71 14.53 8.75
C ILE A 41 0.25 14.91 8.96
N THR A 42 -0.12 16.16 8.70
CA THR A 42 -1.51 16.63 8.83
C THR A 42 -2.46 15.83 7.93
N MET A 43 -2.07 15.54 6.69
CA MET A 43 -2.86 14.72 5.77
C MET A 43 -3.06 13.30 6.29
N LEU A 44 -1.99 12.68 6.82
CA LEU A 44 -2.08 11.37 7.45
C LEU A 44 -3.04 11.41 8.66
N GLN A 45 -2.90 12.42 9.52
CA GLN A 45 -3.74 12.58 10.71
C GLN A 45 -5.22 12.72 10.38
N ASN A 46 -5.55 13.56 9.41
CA ASN A 46 -6.93 13.78 8.97
C ASN A 46 -7.56 12.53 8.36
N ASN A 47 -6.75 11.68 7.71
CA ASN A 47 -7.24 10.49 7.04
C ASN A 47 -7.24 9.24 7.94
N LEU A 48 -6.51 9.21 9.06
CA LEU A 48 -6.29 8.03 9.92
C LEU A 48 -7.54 7.15 10.18
N GLN A 49 -8.71 7.78 10.28
CA GLN A 49 -10.00 7.13 10.55
C GLN A 49 -10.79 6.71 9.30
N SER A 50 -10.62 7.40 8.17
CA SER A 50 -11.41 7.21 6.95
C SER A 50 -10.67 6.35 5.92
N SER A 51 -9.37 6.57 5.76
CA SER A 51 -8.55 5.93 4.75
C SER A 51 -7.06 6.04 5.08
N ARG A 52 -6.29 5.11 4.55
CA ARG A 52 -4.85 5.04 4.81
C ARG A 52 -4.16 4.76 3.49
N PRO A 53 -2.96 5.32 3.24
CA PRO A 53 -2.20 5.00 2.05
C PRO A 53 -1.79 3.52 2.05
N VAL A 54 -1.77 2.90 0.87
CA VAL A 54 -1.20 1.54 0.68
C VAL A 54 0.30 1.61 0.34
N LEU A 55 0.73 2.75 -0.18
CA LEU A 55 2.11 3.05 -0.57
C LEU A 55 2.45 4.50 -0.15
N ALA A 56 3.69 4.72 0.23
CA ALA A 56 4.28 6.03 0.45
C ALA A 56 5.58 6.15 -0.34
N ILE A 57 5.77 7.26 -1.03
CA ILE A 57 7.00 7.66 -1.70
C ILE A 57 7.49 8.91 -0.97
N VAL A 58 8.69 8.84 -0.41
CA VAL A 58 9.22 9.85 0.50
C VAL A 58 10.61 10.27 0.03
N ASP A 59 10.76 11.52 -0.39
CA ASP A 59 12.08 12.11 -0.55
C ASP A 59 12.72 12.27 0.84
N TRP A 60 13.93 11.75 0.96
CA TRP A 60 14.72 11.90 2.16
C TRP A 60 15.20 13.34 2.36
N ASP A 61 15.61 14.00 1.28
CA ASP A 61 16.14 15.35 1.31
C ASP A 61 15.00 16.33 1.00
N LEU A 62 14.61 17.12 2.00
CA LEU A 62 13.55 18.12 1.88
C LEU A 62 14.11 19.56 1.94
N SER A 63 15.37 19.74 1.55
CA SER A 63 16.06 21.03 1.61
C SER A 63 15.43 22.14 0.74
N LYS A 64 14.61 21.79 -0.26
CA LYS A 64 13.83 22.72 -1.09
C LYS A 64 12.39 22.90 -0.59
N ALA A 65 12.02 22.28 0.53
CA ALA A 65 10.66 22.37 1.05
C ALA A 65 10.36 23.81 1.51
N PRO A 66 9.15 24.34 1.22
CA PRO A 66 8.72 25.65 1.71
C PRO A 66 8.73 25.79 3.24
N ASP A 67 8.59 24.67 3.95
CA ASP A 67 8.63 24.57 5.40
C ASP A 67 9.48 23.35 5.78
N GLN A 68 10.50 23.60 6.61
CA GLN A 68 11.49 22.62 7.08
C GLN A 68 11.43 22.42 8.60
N SER A 69 10.34 22.86 9.25
CA SER A 69 10.12 22.65 10.69
C SER A 69 10.02 21.18 11.09
N VAL A 70 9.70 20.30 10.13
CA VAL A 70 9.55 18.86 10.28
C VAL A 70 10.39 18.17 9.20
N SER A 71 11.05 17.09 9.57
CA SER A 71 11.91 16.29 8.69
C SER A 71 11.16 15.11 8.03
N SER A 72 11.73 14.59 6.95
CA SER A 72 11.31 13.32 6.33
C SER A 72 11.38 12.15 7.34
N GLY A 73 12.38 12.16 8.22
CA GLY A 73 12.53 11.17 9.30
C GLY A 73 11.34 11.09 10.25
N GLU A 74 10.70 12.21 10.57
CA GLU A 74 9.50 12.24 11.41
C GLU A 74 8.28 11.64 10.71
N VAL A 75 8.13 11.89 9.40
CA VAL A 75 7.08 11.25 8.58
C VAL A 75 7.29 9.74 8.54
N LEU A 76 8.53 9.29 8.35
CA LEU A 76 8.88 7.87 8.36
C LEU A 76 8.60 7.21 9.71
N ALA A 77 8.99 7.84 10.82
CA ALA A 77 8.73 7.33 12.16
C ALA A 77 7.23 7.24 12.47
N ARG A 78 6.42 8.13 11.88
CA ARG A 78 4.95 8.07 11.96
C ARG A 78 4.38 6.91 11.14
N LEU A 79 4.82 6.76 9.89
CA LEU A 79 4.44 5.64 9.02
C LEU A 79 4.76 4.30 9.70
N ALA A 80 5.95 4.15 10.27
CA ALA A 80 6.39 2.92 10.91
C ALA A 80 5.52 2.53 12.12
N ARG A 81 5.14 3.51 12.95
CA ARG A 81 4.37 3.26 14.18
C ARG A 81 2.88 3.06 13.93
N GLU A 82 2.30 3.85 13.04
CA GLU A 82 0.84 3.95 12.93
C GLU A 82 0.28 3.28 11.68
N LEU A 83 1.12 3.11 10.67
CA LEU A 83 0.76 2.65 9.33
C LEU A 83 1.71 1.53 8.89
N ALA A 84 1.93 0.54 9.77
CA ALA A 84 2.83 -0.60 9.51
C ALA A 84 2.42 -1.44 8.28
N ASP A 85 1.16 -1.31 7.85
CA ASP A 85 0.59 -1.86 6.62
C ASP A 85 0.63 -0.83 5.47
N CYS A 86 1.62 0.05 5.44
CA CYS A 86 1.93 0.93 4.31
C CYS A 86 3.29 0.51 3.75
N LEU A 87 3.35 0.23 2.44
CA LEU A 87 4.64 0.08 1.78
C LEU A 87 5.32 1.45 1.72
N VAL A 88 6.59 1.54 2.10
CA VAL A 88 7.30 2.83 2.10
C VAL A 88 8.54 2.71 1.24
N ILE A 89 8.66 3.59 0.26
CA ILE A 89 9.86 3.80 -0.54
C ILE A 89 10.44 5.16 -0.17
N VAL A 90 11.66 5.15 0.35
CA VAL A 90 12.46 6.34 0.55
C VAL A 90 13.42 6.44 -0.61
N TYR A 91 13.47 7.61 -1.24
CA TYR A 91 14.41 7.86 -2.32
C TYR A 91 15.26 9.09 -2.02
N SER A 92 16.52 9.03 -2.46
CA SER A 92 17.53 10.06 -2.21
C SER A 92 18.66 9.93 -3.21
N GLN A 93 19.37 11.02 -3.51
CA GLN A 93 20.61 10.96 -4.32
C GLN A 93 21.78 10.31 -3.57
N ASN A 94 21.77 10.34 -2.23
CA ASN A 94 22.87 9.87 -1.38
C ASN A 94 22.51 8.59 -0.63
N ILE A 95 21.73 7.71 -1.27
CA ILE A 95 21.19 6.50 -0.64
C ILE A 95 22.27 5.52 -0.16
N ASP A 96 23.47 5.55 -0.77
CA ASP A 96 24.61 4.71 -0.40
C ASP A 96 25.37 5.22 0.83
N ALA A 97 25.15 6.48 1.21
CA ALA A 97 25.80 7.06 2.39
C ALA A 97 25.32 6.33 3.65
N PHE A 98 26.28 5.80 4.43
CA PHE A 98 25.99 5.05 5.65
C PHE A 98 25.08 5.82 6.61
N GLN A 99 25.28 7.13 6.74
CA GLN A 99 24.46 7.98 7.61
C GLN A 99 22.99 8.01 7.17
N VAL A 100 22.72 8.19 5.86
CA VAL A 100 21.35 8.18 5.30
C VAL A 100 20.70 6.83 5.55
N ARG A 101 21.37 5.73 5.22
CA ARG A 101 20.87 4.36 5.45
C ARG A 101 20.56 4.11 6.92
N SER A 102 21.48 4.49 7.81
CA SER A 102 21.32 4.32 9.27
C SER A 102 20.14 5.13 9.81
N GLN A 103 19.96 6.37 9.35
CA GLN A 103 18.87 7.24 9.78
C GLN A 103 17.51 6.72 9.28
N VAL A 104 17.41 6.34 8.00
CA VAL A 104 16.20 5.75 7.44
C VAL A 104 15.86 4.44 8.15
N GLN A 105 16.82 3.55 8.37
CA GLN A 105 16.60 2.29 9.06
C GLN A 105 16.11 2.49 10.50
N ARG A 106 16.63 3.49 11.20
CA ARG A 106 16.17 3.86 12.55
C ARG A 106 14.75 4.42 12.54
N ALA A 107 14.41 5.25 11.57
CA ALA A 107 13.08 5.85 11.47
C ALA A 107 12.02 4.83 11.00
N HIS A 108 12.36 3.99 10.03
CA HIS A 108 11.45 3.00 9.45
C HIS A 108 12.19 1.75 8.97
N PRO A 109 12.33 0.71 9.81
CA PRO A 109 13.14 -0.48 9.53
C PRO A 109 12.75 -1.30 8.30
N ARG A 110 11.53 -1.11 7.80
CA ARG A 110 10.97 -1.83 6.64
C ARG A 110 10.91 -0.98 5.37
N ALA A 111 11.48 0.24 5.39
CA ALA A 111 11.43 1.14 4.25
C ALA A 111 12.38 0.66 3.15
N TRP A 112 11.92 0.77 1.91
CA TRP A 112 12.70 0.40 0.73
C TRP A 112 13.47 1.63 0.27
N LEU A 113 14.78 1.47 0.11
CA LEU A 113 15.66 2.54 -0.38
C LEU A 113 15.71 2.54 -1.90
N HIS A 114 15.63 3.71 -2.53
CA HIS A 114 15.78 3.90 -3.98
C HIS A 114 16.71 5.08 -4.30
N ASP A 115 17.52 4.95 -5.35
CA ASP A 115 18.44 6.00 -5.75
C ASP A 115 17.75 6.99 -6.70
N LYS A 116 17.71 8.28 -6.33
CA LYS A 116 17.11 9.34 -7.17
C LYS A 116 17.89 9.54 -8.48
N ARG A 117 19.16 9.12 -8.55
CA ARG A 117 20.01 9.19 -9.75
C ARG A 117 19.55 8.24 -10.87
N ASP A 118 18.82 7.18 -10.54
CA ASP A 118 18.23 6.27 -11.53
C ASP A 118 17.04 6.89 -12.29
N GLY A 119 16.54 8.05 -11.80
CA GLY A 119 15.47 8.82 -12.40
C GLY A 119 14.06 8.31 -12.06
N ASP A 120 13.07 9.21 -12.20
CA ASP A 120 11.67 8.97 -11.83
C ASP A 120 11.09 7.71 -12.52
N ALA A 121 11.47 7.45 -13.78
CA ALA A 121 10.99 6.28 -14.52
C ALA A 121 11.40 4.95 -13.85
N SER A 122 12.60 4.89 -13.26
CA SER A 122 13.09 3.71 -12.53
C SER A 122 12.29 3.49 -11.25
N LEU A 123 12.02 4.57 -10.49
CA LEU A 123 11.14 4.53 -9.31
C LEU A 123 9.77 3.99 -9.65
N LEU A 124 9.14 4.54 -10.69
CA LEU A 124 7.80 4.17 -11.12
C LEU A 124 7.74 2.72 -11.61
N GLN A 125 8.75 2.26 -12.36
CA GLN A 125 8.84 0.86 -12.77
C GLN A 125 8.97 -0.08 -11.56
N ARG A 126 9.74 0.31 -10.54
CA ARG A 126 9.86 -0.48 -9.31
C ARG A 126 8.54 -0.54 -8.56
N VAL A 127 7.83 0.57 -8.44
CA VAL A 127 6.50 0.63 -7.82
C VAL A 127 5.53 -0.30 -8.56
N ASP A 128 5.54 -0.26 -9.89
CA ASP A 128 4.67 -1.11 -10.71
C ASP A 128 4.93 -2.59 -10.46
N ARG A 129 6.19 -3.01 -10.37
CA ARG A 129 6.55 -4.39 -10.02
C ARG A 129 6.15 -4.78 -8.60
N LEU A 130 6.26 -3.86 -7.65
CA LEU A 130 5.83 -4.10 -6.27
C LEU A 130 4.31 -4.29 -6.16
N LEU A 131 3.55 -3.64 -7.05
CA LEU A 131 2.09 -3.67 -7.06
C LEU A 131 1.50 -4.71 -8.03
N ASP A 132 2.26 -5.26 -8.98
CA ASP A 132 1.83 -6.40 -9.82
C ASP A 132 2.01 -7.71 -9.05
N LYS A 133 1.14 -7.93 -8.08
CA LYS A 133 1.19 -9.08 -7.17
C LYS A 133 0.10 -10.10 -7.49
N THR A 134 0.44 -11.37 -7.40
CA THR A 134 -0.51 -12.48 -7.50
C THR A 134 -0.58 -13.25 -6.18
N VAL A 135 -1.79 -13.57 -5.73
CA VAL A 135 -2.05 -14.37 -4.52
C VAL A 135 -3.10 -15.41 -4.90
N GLY A 136 -2.69 -16.67 -5.05
CA GLY A 136 -3.56 -17.72 -5.60
C GLY A 136 -4.09 -17.35 -6.99
N ASP A 137 -5.40 -17.34 -7.12
CA ASP A 137 -6.10 -16.91 -8.34
C ASP A 137 -6.39 -15.40 -8.41
N LEU A 138 -5.97 -14.62 -7.41
CA LEU A 138 -6.12 -13.17 -7.40
C LEU A 138 -4.89 -12.50 -8.01
N ARG A 139 -5.11 -11.55 -8.90
CA ARG A 139 -4.07 -10.65 -9.41
C ARG A 139 -4.40 -9.20 -9.08
N LEU A 140 -3.43 -8.47 -8.57
CA LEU A 140 -3.53 -7.02 -8.44
C LEU A 140 -3.15 -6.37 -9.78
N HIS A 141 -4.14 -5.85 -10.48
CA HIS A 141 -3.98 -5.18 -11.77
C HIS A 141 -3.75 -3.68 -11.57
N GLU A 142 -2.67 -3.15 -12.16
CA GLU A 142 -2.23 -1.75 -12.09
C GLU A 142 -2.12 -1.17 -10.67
N GLY A 143 -2.05 -2.04 -9.64
CA GLY A 143 -2.01 -1.65 -8.25
C GLY A 143 -3.34 -1.18 -7.64
N THR A 144 -4.43 -1.12 -8.41
CA THR A 144 -5.71 -0.54 -7.93
C THR A 144 -6.93 -1.45 -8.02
N VAL A 145 -6.82 -2.58 -8.70
CA VAL A 145 -7.94 -3.50 -8.93
C VAL A 145 -7.52 -4.92 -8.60
N VAL A 146 -8.33 -5.62 -7.80
CA VAL A 146 -8.15 -7.05 -7.58
C VAL A 146 -8.98 -7.80 -8.61
N MET A 147 -8.33 -8.60 -9.44
CA MET A 147 -8.97 -9.41 -10.48
C MET A 147 -8.91 -10.89 -10.07
N HIS A 148 -10.04 -11.58 -10.15
CA HIS A 148 -10.09 -13.04 -10.05
C HIS A 148 -9.76 -13.63 -11.43
N LYS A 149 -8.59 -14.27 -11.57
CA LYS A 149 -8.06 -14.71 -12.87
C LYS A 149 -8.99 -15.69 -13.62
N PRO A 150 -9.58 -16.72 -12.98
CA PRO A 150 -10.44 -17.68 -13.67
C PRO A 150 -11.70 -17.06 -14.26
N SER A 151 -12.37 -16.16 -13.52
CA SER A 151 -13.65 -15.58 -13.94
C SER A 151 -13.52 -14.22 -14.63
N GLY A 152 -12.34 -13.60 -14.60
CA GLY A 152 -12.09 -12.25 -15.11
C GLY A 152 -12.81 -11.13 -14.32
N HIS A 153 -13.47 -11.45 -13.21
CA HIS A 153 -14.21 -10.45 -12.43
C HIS A 153 -13.28 -9.55 -11.63
N GLU A 154 -13.67 -8.28 -11.52
CA GLU A 154 -12.88 -7.24 -10.88
C GLU A 154 -13.54 -6.73 -9.59
N GLN A 155 -12.72 -6.49 -8.58
CA GLN A 155 -13.08 -5.82 -7.35
C GLN A 155 -12.30 -4.52 -7.18
N HIS A 156 -13.02 -3.39 -7.21
CA HIS A 156 -12.47 -2.04 -7.14
C HIS A 156 -12.64 -1.43 -5.74
N HIS A 157 -11.88 -1.92 -4.76
CA HIS A 157 -11.93 -1.36 -3.41
C HIS A 157 -10.56 -1.36 -2.75
N ARG A 158 -10.14 -0.21 -2.23
CA ARG A 158 -8.84 0.00 -1.55
C ARG A 158 -8.52 -1.02 -0.46
N GLU A 159 -9.51 -1.43 0.32
CA GLU A 159 -9.29 -2.44 1.37
C GLU A 159 -9.03 -3.85 0.81
N ALA A 160 -9.59 -4.20 -0.35
CA ALA A 160 -9.26 -5.44 -1.06
C ALA A 160 -7.84 -5.39 -1.61
N VAL A 161 -7.48 -4.27 -2.25
CA VAL A 161 -6.10 -3.99 -2.71
C VAL A 161 -5.11 -4.12 -1.55
N ARG A 162 -5.39 -3.49 -0.41
CA ARG A 162 -4.54 -3.58 0.80
C ARG A 162 -4.31 -5.04 1.21
N LEU A 163 -5.34 -5.88 1.27
CA LEU A 163 -5.16 -7.28 1.64
C LEU A 163 -4.21 -8.02 0.68
N VAL A 164 -4.36 -7.81 -0.62
CA VAL A 164 -3.51 -8.45 -1.64
C VAL A 164 -2.07 -7.93 -1.55
N VAL A 165 -1.88 -6.61 -1.49
CA VAL A 165 -0.56 -5.96 -1.34
C VAL A 165 0.18 -6.51 -0.12
N HIS A 166 -0.50 -6.71 1.01
CA HIS A 166 0.13 -7.09 2.27
C HIS A 166 0.24 -8.60 2.53
N TYR A 167 -0.36 -9.47 1.70
CA TYR A 167 -0.22 -10.93 1.83
C TYR A 167 1.25 -11.40 1.96
N PRO A 168 1.60 -12.34 2.85
CA PRO A 168 0.73 -13.11 3.75
C PRO A 168 0.50 -12.45 5.12
N ALA A 169 0.87 -11.17 5.28
CA ALA A 169 0.71 -10.48 6.55
C ALA A 169 -0.77 -10.24 6.89
N MET A 170 -1.02 -10.11 8.19
CA MET A 170 -2.29 -9.68 8.74
C MET A 170 -2.41 -8.16 8.64
N VAL A 171 -3.60 -7.66 8.31
CA VAL A 171 -3.88 -6.24 8.14
C VAL A 171 -4.91 -5.79 9.17
N THR A 172 -4.69 -4.63 9.79
CA THR A 172 -5.65 -4.03 10.74
C THR A 172 -6.49 -2.95 10.07
N PHE A 173 -7.82 -3.02 10.22
CA PHE A 173 -8.76 -2.03 9.67
C PHE A 173 -9.34 -1.17 10.79
N HIS A 174 -9.27 0.16 10.65
CA HIS A 174 -9.49 1.06 11.78
C HIS A 174 -10.90 1.65 11.87
N SER A 175 -11.77 1.36 10.91
CA SER A 175 -13.17 1.80 10.92
C SER A 175 -14.15 0.66 10.63
N ASP A 176 -15.40 0.84 11.06
CA ASP A 176 -16.47 -0.12 10.76
C ASP A 176 -16.79 -0.15 9.27
N THR A 177 -16.68 1.00 8.59
CA THR A 177 -16.83 1.10 7.14
C THR A 177 -15.77 0.27 6.41
N ALA A 178 -14.50 0.35 6.84
CA ALA A 178 -13.43 -0.48 6.29
C ALA A 178 -13.67 -1.96 6.57
N THR A 179 -14.07 -2.31 7.80
CA THR A 179 -14.37 -3.69 8.20
C THR A 179 -15.52 -4.29 7.37
N LYS A 180 -16.59 -3.52 7.13
CA LYS A 180 -17.70 -3.92 6.25
C LYS A 180 -17.23 -4.13 4.81
N ALA A 181 -16.36 -3.25 4.30
CA ALA A 181 -15.82 -3.41 2.95
C ALA A 181 -14.95 -4.67 2.80
N VAL A 182 -14.16 -5.00 3.82
CA VAL A 182 -13.36 -6.23 3.87
C VAL A 182 -14.27 -7.47 3.89
N ARG A 183 -15.35 -7.47 4.69
CA ARG A 183 -16.31 -8.58 4.69
C ARG A 183 -16.98 -8.78 3.33
N ARG A 184 -17.41 -7.70 2.68
CA ARG A 184 -17.95 -7.76 1.30
C ARG A 184 -16.93 -8.32 0.30
N PHE A 185 -15.64 -8.06 0.50
CA PHE A 185 -14.61 -8.69 -0.31
C PHE A 185 -14.49 -10.20 -0.02
N GLY A 186 -14.63 -10.63 1.23
CA GLY A 186 -14.75 -12.05 1.58
C GLY A 186 -15.96 -12.74 0.94
N ASP A 187 -17.11 -12.06 0.90
CA ASP A 187 -18.31 -12.55 0.22
C ASP A 187 -18.06 -12.68 -1.29
N TRP A 188 -17.40 -11.69 -1.89
CA TRP A 188 -17.00 -11.71 -3.30
C TRP A 188 -16.04 -12.87 -3.62
N LEU A 189 -15.07 -13.16 -2.75
CA LEU A 189 -14.17 -14.32 -2.92
C LEU A 189 -14.95 -15.64 -2.91
N THR A 190 -15.89 -15.78 -1.97
CA THR A 190 -16.75 -16.96 -1.85
C THR A 190 -17.65 -17.12 -3.08
N GLN A 191 -18.27 -16.02 -3.53
CA GLN A 191 -19.14 -16.01 -4.71
C GLN A 191 -18.42 -16.48 -5.98
N HIS A 192 -17.12 -16.20 -6.09
CA HIS A 192 -16.33 -16.57 -7.25
C HIS A 192 -15.51 -17.87 -7.06
N HIS A 193 -15.76 -18.61 -5.98
CA HIS A 193 -15.05 -19.85 -5.66
C HIS A 193 -13.52 -19.69 -5.68
N SER A 194 -13.02 -18.57 -5.16
CA SER A 194 -11.58 -18.30 -5.12
C SER A 194 -10.86 -19.32 -4.24
N SER A 195 -9.69 -19.77 -4.71
CA SER A 195 -8.66 -20.52 -3.98
C SER A 195 -8.08 -19.76 -2.79
N VAL A 196 -8.47 -18.50 -2.61
CA VAL A 196 -8.10 -17.65 -1.47
C VAL A 196 -9.34 -17.28 -0.69
N ARG A 197 -9.27 -17.39 0.63
CA ARG A 197 -10.33 -16.97 1.55
C ARG A 197 -9.86 -15.87 2.50
N LEU A 198 -10.83 -15.10 2.98
CA LEU A 198 -10.62 -14.10 4.01
C LEU A 198 -10.77 -14.74 5.40
N VAL A 199 -9.76 -14.58 6.25
CA VAL A 199 -9.77 -15.06 7.64
C VAL A 199 -9.77 -13.88 8.60
N SER A 200 -10.68 -13.90 9.57
CA SER A 200 -10.78 -12.92 10.65
C SER A 200 -10.03 -13.40 11.89
N HIS A 201 -9.16 -12.55 12.43
CA HIS A 201 -8.41 -12.82 13.67
C HIS A 201 -8.95 -12.03 14.88
N GLY A 202 -10.15 -11.44 14.76
CA GLY A 202 -10.71 -10.55 15.77
C GLY A 202 -10.04 -9.17 15.77
N ASN A 203 -10.52 -8.25 16.60
CA ASN A 203 -9.97 -6.88 16.75
C ASN A 203 -9.76 -6.14 15.41
N ARG A 204 -10.68 -6.34 14.46
CA ARG A 204 -10.62 -5.79 13.08
C ARG A 204 -9.36 -6.18 12.30
N LYS A 205 -8.76 -7.33 12.62
CA LYS A 205 -7.60 -7.88 11.92
C LYS A 205 -8.02 -8.99 10.98
N TYR A 206 -7.54 -8.92 9.74
CA TYR A 206 -7.87 -9.88 8.68
C TYR A 206 -6.63 -10.30 7.90
N ARG A 207 -6.68 -11.49 7.32
CA ARG A 207 -5.61 -12.05 6.48
C ARG A 207 -6.22 -12.84 5.31
N LEU A 208 -5.53 -12.89 4.18
CA LEU A 208 -5.83 -13.82 3.10
C LEU A 208 -5.08 -15.14 3.32
N GLU A 209 -5.76 -16.26 3.12
CA GLU A 209 -5.19 -17.61 3.20
C GLU A 209 -5.64 -18.44 2.01
N PHE A 210 -4.83 -19.42 1.62
CA PHE A 210 -5.29 -20.42 0.66
C PHE A 210 -6.45 -21.23 1.28
N ALA A 211 -7.54 -21.39 0.52
CA ALA A 211 -8.60 -22.32 0.87
C ALA A 211 -8.02 -23.74 0.86
N ALA A 212 -8.32 -24.53 1.89
CA ALA A 212 -7.96 -25.93 1.88
C ALA A 212 -8.66 -26.62 0.71
N PRO A 213 -7.99 -27.56 0.01
CA PRO A 213 -8.70 -28.40 -0.96
C PRO A 213 -9.86 -29.09 -0.24
N GLU A 214 -11.05 -29.05 -0.83
CA GLU A 214 -12.17 -29.85 -0.35
C GLU A 214 -11.71 -31.32 -0.34
N THR A 215 -11.53 -31.90 0.85
CA THR A 215 -11.42 -33.35 0.99
C THR A 215 -12.75 -33.92 0.54
N ILE A 216 -12.78 -34.41 -0.71
CA ILE A 216 -13.87 -35.25 -1.20
C ILE A 216 -13.93 -36.43 -0.22
N PRO A 217 -15.02 -36.63 0.53
CA PRO A 217 -15.15 -37.84 1.32
C PRO A 217 -15.10 -39.00 0.34
N SER A 218 -14.12 -39.90 0.53
CA SER A 218 -14.09 -41.16 -0.19
C SER A 218 -15.44 -41.82 0.06
N SER A 219 -16.28 -41.91 -0.97
CA SER A 219 -17.44 -42.77 -0.96
C SER A 219 -16.93 -44.15 -0.56
N GLY A 220 -17.25 -44.56 0.66
CA GLY A 220 -16.97 -45.89 1.14
C GLY A 220 -17.64 -46.86 0.20
N ASP A 221 -16.84 -47.74 -0.39
CA ASP A 221 -17.31 -48.99 -0.95
C ASP A 221 -17.88 -49.82 0.22
N GLU A 222 -19.19 -50.01 0.24
CA GLU A 222 -19.86 -51.17 0.82
C GLU A 222 -20.82 -51.77 -0.22
#